data_AF-A0A6I2G1Z4-F1
#
_entry.id   AF-A0A6I2G1Z4-F1
#
_cell.length_a   1.000
_cell.length_b   1.000
_cell.length_c   1.000
_cell.angle_alpha   90.00
_cell.angle_beta   90.00
_cell.angle_gamma   90.00
#
_symmetry.space_group_name_H-M   'P 1'
#
loop_
_entity.id
_entity.type
_entity.pdbx_description
1 polymer ?
#
loop_
_entity_poly.entity_id
_entity_poly.type
_entity_poly.pdbx_seq_one_letter_code
_entity_poly.pdbx_strand_id
1 'polypeptide(L)'
;MGARAESVAGGYPLVLNLDRVHDAGMGVDIYPAIAQWDCLTETLNRAGMDGILDLFYAIPPDYERDEPYYKDARFRWPPSELTPWYGECAFRGGATRSLKTHWGLWKLWDGTRERTETPADLVDPFDRFLGPLLGDSDDGTNGPNRSCGLPLEKFNDRLTAFSPAGVTALAQAWRECAGRVEDLRPAITAELSEYVPWFRDFTGWAELLQDWGAIVEEAERRSWGLFYLAD
;
A
#
# COMPACT_ATOMS: atom_id res chain seq x y z
N MET A 1 13.75 28.36 52.90
CA MET A 1 13.36 29.27 51.80
C MET A 1 13.74 28.58 50.51
N GLY A 2 12.86 28.20 49.60
CA GLY A 2 11.42 28.40 49.43
C GLY A 2 11.08 27.98 47.98
N ALA A 3 9.98 27.25 47.83
CA ALA A 3 9.15 27.00 46.63
C ALA A 3 9.82 26.58 45.29
N ARG A 4 9.56 25.40 44.72
CA ARG A 4 8.35 24.83 44.03
C ARG A 4 8.30 25.13 42.52
N ALA A 5 7.83 24.11 41.81
CA ALA A 5 7.82 23.82 40.37
C ALA A 5 7.19 24.88 39.45
N GLU A 6 7.55 24.80 38.15
CA GLU A 6 6.61 24.96 37.03
C GLU A 6 7.10 24.22 35.77
N SER A 7 6.13 23.59 35.08
CA SER A 7 6.26 22.88 33.80
C SER A 7 5.74 23.75 32.67
N VAL A 8 6.33 23.68 31.46
CA VAL A 8 5.66 23.92 30.16
C VAL A 8 6.51 23.15 29.12
N ALA A 9 6.08 21.99 28.64
CA ALA A 9 5.25 21.75 27.44
C ALA A 9 5.91 22.20 26.11
N GLY A 10 5.90 21.30 25.12
CA GLY A 10 6.05 21.69 23.71
C GLY A 10 7.22 21.07 22.93
N GLY A 11 7.45 19.77 23.05
CA GLY A 11 8.23 19.04 22.04
C GLY A 11 7.29 18.38 21.04
N TYR A 12 6.86 19.13 20.02
CA TYR A 12 6.11 18.56 18.89
C TYR A 12 6.99 17.51 18.17
N PRO A 13 6.55 16.25 17.98
CA PRO A 13 7.20 15.37 17.03
C PRO A 13 6.93 15.90 15.62
N LEU A 14 7.92 15.79 14.73
CA LEU A 14 7.83 16.11 13.31
C LEU A 14 6.68 15.29 12.70
N VAL A 15 5.52 15.91 12.54
CA VAL A 15 4.52 15.49 11.56
C VAL A 15 5.19 15.57 10.20
N LEU A 16 5.14 14.49 9.41
CA LEU A 16 5.52 14.53 8.01
C LEU A 16 4.66 15.60 7.33
N ASN A 17 5.22 16.78 7.16
CA ASN A 17 4.53 17.86 6.48
C ASN A 17 4.56 17.54 4.98
N LEU A 18 3.51 16.86 4.51
CA LEU A 18 3.25 16.55 3.11
C LEU A 18 3.09 17.82 2.25
N ASP A 19 3.08 19.02 2.84
CA ASP A 19 3.19 20.29 2.11
C ASP A 19 4.54 20.42 1.36
N ARG A 20 5.56 19.62 1.69
CA ARG A 20 6.80 19.55 0.88
C ARG A 20 6.70 18.66 -0.36
N VAL A 21 5.63 17.86 -0.51
CA VAL A 21 5.33 17.10 -1.73
C VAL A 21 4.67 18.00 -2.79
N HIS A 22 4.37 19.27 -2.45
CA HIS A 22 3.76 20.21 -3.39
C HIS A 22 4.75 20.88 -4.36
N ASP A 23 6.07 20.80 -4.17
CA ASP A 23 7.02 21.71 -4.83
C ASP A 23 8.01 21.07 -5.84
N ALA A 24 7.83 19.80 -6.19
CA ALA A 24 8.48 19.21 -7.36
C ALA A 24 7.41 18.50 -8.20
N GLY A 25 7.20 18.94 -9.44
CA GLY A 25 6.19 18.42 -10.36
C GLY A 25 6.36 16.97 -10.81
N MET A 26 7.04 16.11 -10.05
CA MET A 26 7.04 14.66 -10.24
C MET A 26 6.19 14.03 -9.14
N GLY A 27 5.10 13.36 -9.53
CA GLY A 27 4.30 12.57 -8.60
C GLY A 27 5.11 11.35 -8.14
N VAL A 28 5.03 11.04 -6.86
CA VAL A 28 5.57 9.79 -6.29
C VAL A 28 4.66 8.65 -6.76
N ASP A 29 5.26 7.55 -7.21
CA ASP A 29 4.58 6.32 -7.62
C ASP A 29 4.78 5.22 -6.59
N ILE A 30 3.88 4.24 -6.59
CA ILE A 30 4.00 3.00 -5.83
C ILE A 30 4.44 1.86 -6.75
N TYR A 31 5.31 1.01 -6.22
CA TYR A 31 5.86 -0.15 -6.93
C TYR A 31 5.67 -1.39 -6.08
N PRO A 32 4.50 -2.06 -6.16
CA PRO A 32 4.26 -3.29 -5.43
C PRO A 32 4.97 -4.48 -6.07
N ALA A 33 5.41 -5.40 -5.23
CA ALA A 33 6.02 -6.65 -5.62
C ALA A 33 5.77 -7.73 -4.57
N ILE A 34 5.85 -8.98 -5.00
CA ILE A 34 5.78 -10.15 -4.15
C ILE A 34 7.08 -10.93 -4.27
N ALA A 35 7.55 -11.50 -3.16
CA ALA A 35 8.79 -12.26 -3.17
C ALA A 35 8.83 -13.35 -2.10
N GLN A 36 9.63 -14.38 -2.34
CA GLN A 36 10.01 -15.32 -1.30
C GLN A 36 10.72 -14.55 -0.16
N TRP A 37 10.18 -14.69 1.04
CA TRP A 37 10.53 -13.83 2.17
C TRP A 37 12.00 -13.90 2.58
N ASP A 38 12.58 -15.10 2.58
CA ASP A 38 13.98 -15.30 2.95
C ASP A 38 14.92 -14.63 1.95
N CYS A 39 14.62 -14.70 0.65
CA CYS A 39 15.40 -14.06 -0.40
C CYS A 39 15.31 -12.54 -0.34
N LEU A 40 14.13 -11.99 -0.05
CA LEU A 40 13.92 -10.56 0.19
C LEU A 40 14.74 -10.08 1.40
N THR A 41 14.66 -10.83 2.51
CA THR A 41 15.39 -10.54 3.75
C THR A 41 16.91 -10.60 3.53
N GLU A 42 17.39 -11.62 2.82
CA GLU A 42 18.81 -11.75 2.47
C GLU A 42 19.28 -10.61 1.58
N THR A 43 18.49 -10.23 0.57
CA THR A 43 18.81 -9.12 -0.33
C THR A 43 18.93 -7.81 0.44
N LEU A 44 17.96 -7.52 1.30
CA LEU A 44 17.98 -6.35 2.17
C LEU A 44 19.19 -6.36 3.13
N ASN A 45 19.49 -7.50 3.75
CA ASN A 45 20.63 -7.61 4.66
C ASN A 45 21.98 -7.44 3.96
N ARG A 46 22.10 -7.91 2.72
CA ARG A 46 23.34 -7.90 1.94
C ARG A 46 23.60 -6.57 1.25
N ALA A 47 22.56 -5.99 0.64
CA ALA A 47 22.67 -4.85 -0.27
C ALA A 47 21.80 -3.64 0.13
N GLY A 48 21.04 -3.73 1.23
CA GLY A 48 20.17 -2.64 1.69
C GLY A 48 19.10 -2.31 0.65
N MET A 49 18.70 -1.03 0.61
CA MET A 49 17.70 -0.54 -0.34
C MET A 49 18.18 -0.55 -1.79
N ASP A 50 19.48 -0.41 -2.04
CA ASP A 50 20.02 -0.48 -3.40
C ASP A 50 19.71 -1.85 -4.02
N GLY A 51 19.83 -2.93 -3.24
CA GLY A 51 19.42 -4.27 -3.68
C GLY A 51 17.93 -4.41 -3.95
N ILE A 52 17.07 -3.67 -3.25
CA ILE A 52 15.62 -3.66 -3.51
C ILE A 52 15.32 -2.88 -4.79
N LEU A 53 15.95 -1.73 -4.99
CA LEU A 53 15.83 -0.91 -6.20
C LEU A 53 16.31 -1.68 -7.44
N ASP A 54 17.43 -2.40 -7.31
CA ASP A 54 17.96 -3.27 -8.37
C ASP A 54 16.94 -4.32 -8.83
N LEU A 55 16.09 -4.84 -7.94
CA LEU A 55 15.01 -5.77 -8.33
C LEU A 55 13.97 -5.10 -9.23
N PHE A 56 13.57 -3.87 -8.93
CA PHE A 56 12.60 -3.13 -9.75
C PHE A 56 13.21 -2.69 -11.09
N TYR A 57 14.52 -2.40 -11.14
CA TYR A 57 15.21 -2.07 -12.38
C TYR A 57 15.66 -3.30 -13.19
N ALA A 58 15.59 -4.50 -12.61
CA ALA A 58 15.98 -5.74 -13.31
C ALA A 58 15.01 -6.13 -14.43
N ILE A 59 13.78 -5.61 -14.45
CA ILE A 59 12.81 -5.87 -15.51
C ILE A 59 12.92 -4.77 -16.57
N PRO A 60 13.39 -5.09 -17.79
CA PRO A 60 13.59 -4.08 -18.84
C PRO A 60 12.29 -3.33 -19.16
N PRO A 61 12.33 -2.00 -19.39
CA PRO A 61 11.14 -1.20 -19.69
C PRO A 61 10.49 -1.57 -21.04
N ASP A 62 11.22 -2.21 -21.95
CA ASP A 62 10.76 -2.67 -23.26
C ASP A 62 10.08 -4.05 -23.24
N TYR A 63 10.05 -4.74 -22.09
CA TYR A 63 9.31 -5.99 -21.90
C TYR A 63 7.78 -5.81 -22.06
N GLU A 64 7.30 -4.58 -22.18
CA GLU A 64 5.88 -4.21 -22.27
C GLU A 64 5.26 -4.32 -23.67
N ARG A 65 6.04 -4.40 -24.76
CA ARG A 65 5.46 -4.19 -26.11
C ARG A 65 4.81 -5.40 -26.76
N ASP A 66 5.21 -6.63 -26.42
CA ASP A 66 4.89 -7.78 -27.28
C ASP A 66 4.13 -8.94 -26.61
N GLU A 67 3.77 -8.89 -25.32
CA GLU A 67 3.04 -10.00 -24.68
C GLU A 67 1.53 -9.74 -24.47
N PRO A 68 0.63 -10.40 -25.23
CA PRO A 68 -0.82 -10.30 -25.07
C PRO A 68 -1.38 -11.02 -23.82
N TYR A 69 -0.54 -11.47 -22.87
CA TYR A 69 -0.90 -12.36 -21.77
C TYR A 69 -1.46 -11.67 -20.50
N TYR A 70 -1.41 -10.34 -20.40
CA TYR A 70 -1.68 -9.62 -19.14
C TYR A 70 -3.02 -8.86 -19.10
N LYS A 71 -4.13 -9.54 -19.40
CA LYS A 71 -5.44 -8.87 -19.37
C LYS A 71 -6.07 -8.74 -17.99
N ASP A 72 -5.82 -9.65 -17.05
CA ASP A 72 -6.65 -9.71 -15.84
C ASP A 72 -5.92 -9.63 -14.47
N ALA A 73 -4.60 -9.86 -14.40
CA ALA A 73 -3.73 -9.44 -13.28
C ALA A 73 -2.28 -9.37 -13.79
N ARG A 74 -1.62 -8.22 -13.62
CA ARG A 74 -0.38 -7.87 -14.34
C ARG A 74 0.86 -8.15 -13.50
N PHE A 75 1.01 -9.40 -13.05
CA PHE A 75 2.26 -9.82 -12.41
C PHE A 75 3.35 -9.87 -13.47
N ARG A 76 4.39 -9.06 -13.30
CA ARG A 76 5.59 -9.03 -14.12
C ARG A 76 6.65 -9.89 -13.45
N TRP A 77 6.99 -10.99 -14.10
CA TRP A 77 8.05 -11.87 -13.63
C TRP A 77 9.34 -11.48 -14.35
N PRO A 78 10.44 -11.20 -13.63
CA PRO A 78 11.74 -11.09 -14.27
C PRO A 78 12.07 -12.41 -14.98
N PRO A 79 12.95 -12.39 -16.01
CA PRO A 79 13.42 -13.61 -16.65
C PRO A 79 13.86 -14.63 -15.60
N SER A 80 13.25 -15.81 -15.63
CA SER A 80 13.20 -16.77 -14.52
C SER A 80 14.55 -17.30 -14.03
N GLU A 81 15.63 -17.06 -14.77
CA GLU A 81 16.96 -17.55 -14.45
C GLU A 81 17.69 -16.73 -13.37
N LEU A 82 17.32 -15.47 -13.16
CA LEU A 82 18.04 -14.58 -12.23
C LEU A 82 17.31 -14.39 -10.90
N THR A 83 15.98 -14.30 -10.93
CA THR A 83 15.16 -13.96 -9.75
C THR A 83 13.81 -14.69 -9.74
N PRO A 84 13.78 -16.04 -9.77
CA PRO A 84 12.54 -16.84 -9.78
C PRO A 84 11.70 -16.69 -8.50
N TRP A 85 12.24 -15.99 -7.50
CA TRP A 85 11.68 -15.73 -6.19
C TRP A 85 11.05 -14.34 -6.06
N TYR A 86 10.95 -13.56 -7.14
CA TYR A 86 10.42 -12.18 -7.17
C TYR A 86 9.42 -12.00 -8.31
N GLY A 87 8.39 -11.17 -8.09
CA GLY A 87 7.47 -10.70 -9.13
C GLY A 87 6.97 -9.29 -8.84
N GLU A 88 7.12 -8.39 -9.81
CA GLU A 88 6.54 -7.05 -9.76
C GLU A 88 5.03 -7.15 -10.00
N CYS A 89 4.26 -6.31 -9.32
CA CYS A 89 2.82 -6.23 -9.45
C CYS A 89 2.45 -4.93 -10.16
N ALA A 90 1.42 -4.97 -11.02
CA ALA A 90 0.92 -3.76 -11.67
C ALA A 90 -0.59 -3.65 -11.55
N PHE A 91 -1.03 -2.40 -11.33
CA PHE A 91 -2.43 -2.00 -11.27
C PHE A 91 -3.01 -1.78 -12.67
N ARG A 92 -4.33 -1.92 -12.81
CA ARG A 92 -5.06 -1.65 -14.05
C ARG A 92 -5.04 -0.15 -14.34
N GLY A 93 -4.84 0.23 -15.60
CA GLY A 93 -5.02 1.62 -16.06
C GLY A 93 -3.84 2.59 -15.88
N GLY A 94 -2.69 2.17 -15.32
CA GLY A 94 -1.44 2.95 -15.29
C GLY A 94 -1.42 4.16 -14.34
N ALA A 95 -2.46 5.00 -14.36
CA ALA A 95 -2.67 6.12 -13.43
C ALA A 95 -2.82 5.67 -11.96
N THR A 96 -3.10 4.39 -11.77
CA THR A 96 -3.18 3.70 -10.50
C THR A 96 -1.82 3.48 -9.84
N ARG A 97 -0.69 3.74 -10.51
CA ARG A 97 0.63 3.72 -9.84
C ARG A 97 0.87 4.96 -8.97
N SER A 98 0.15 6.06 -9.16
CA SER A 98 0.42 7.26 -8.36
C SER A 98 0.14 7.01 -6.88
N LEU A 99 1.10 7.32 -6.01
CA LEU A 99 0.93 7.26 -4.56
C LEU A 99 -0.28 8.07 -4.10
N LYS A 100 -0.57 9.19 -4.78
CA LYS A 100 -1.76 10.02 -4.50
C LYS A 100 -3.06 9.26 -4.68
N THR A 101 -3.15 8.37 -5.67
CA THR A 101 -4.34 7.54 -5.91
C THR A 101 -4.55 6.54 -4.77
N HIS A 102 -3.47 5.95 -4.25
CA HIS A 102 -3.52 5.04 -3.10
C HIS A 102 -3.83 5.73 -1.78
N TRP A 103 -3.28 6.92 -1.58
CA TRP A 103 -3.68 7.75 -0.47
C TRP A 103 -5.15 8.15 -0.56
N GLY A 104 -5.64 8.48 -1.75
CA GLY A 104 -7.06 8.71 -2.01
C GLY A 104 -7.92 7.49 -1.69
N LEU A 105 -7.44 6.27 -1.96
CA LEU A 105 -8.16 5.02 -1.64
C LEU A 105 -8.39 4.90 -0.13
N TRP A 106 -7.34 5.16 0.66
CA TRP A 106 -7.45 5.21 2.12
C TRP A 106 -8.34 6.35 2.60
N LYS A 107 -8.14 7.58 2.10
CA LYS A 107 -8.91 8.75 2.57
C LYS A 107 -10.40 8.65 2.28
N LEU A 108 -10.78 8.07 1.14
CA LEU A 108 -12.18 7.79 0.87
C LEU A 108 -12.75 6.75 1.83
N TRP A 109 -11.99 5.72 2.17
CA TRP A 109 -12.42 4.75 3.18
C TRP A 109 -12.56 5.40 4.57
N ASP A 110 -11.58 6.21 4.96
CA ASP A 110 -11.51 6.92 6.24
C ASP A 110 -12.74 7.84 6.46
N GLY A 111 -13.14 8.59 5.44
CA GLY A 111 -14.40 9.35 5.49
C GLY A 111 -15.63 8.45 5.46
N THR A 112 -15.63 7.42 4.61
CA THR A 112 -16.77 6.51 4.42
C THR A 112 -17.12 5.74 5.70
N ARG A 113 -16.14 5.23 6.45
CA ARG A 113 -16.39 4.40 7.64
C ARG A 113 -17.10 5.12 8.77
N GLU A 114 -17.07 6.45 8.79
CA GLU A 114 -17.76 7.28 9.78
C GLU A 114 -19.20 7.64 9.36
N ARG A 115 -19.59 7.34 8.13
CA ARG A 115 -20.91 7.69 7.58
C ARG A 115 -22.00 6.75 8.09
N THR A 116 -23.20 7.31 8.27
CA THR A 116 -24.38 6.56 8.71
C THR A 116 -24.87 5.53 7.70
N GLU A 117 -24.58 5.74 6.41
CA GLU A 117 -24.94 4.87 5.30
C GLU A 117 -24.01 3.65 5.18
N THR A 118 -22.88 3.64 5.88
CA THR A 118 -21.93 2.54 5.84
C THR A 118 -22.42 1.38 6.71
N PRO A 119 -22.58 0.17 6.14
CA PRO A 119 -22.97 -1.00 6.93
C PRO A 119 -21.92 -1.30 8.01
N ALA A 120 -22.36 -1.30 9.28
CA ALA A 120 -21.46 -1.45 10.42
C ALA A 120 -20.69 -2.79 10.40
N ASP A 121 -21.26 -3.84 9.82
CA ASP A 121 -20.61 -5.14 9.65
C ASP A 121 -19.46 -5.13 8.63
N LEU A 122 -19.34 -4.08 7.81
CA LEU A 122 -18.28 -3.93 6.81
C LEU A 122 -17.10 -3.07 7.29
N VAL A 123 -17.25 -2.31 8.37
CA VAL A 123 -16.17 -1.43 8.86
C VAL A 123 -14.94 -2.23 9.26
N ASP A 124 -15.10 -3.24 10.11
CA ASP A 124 -13.98 -4.02 10.64
C ASP A 124 -13.22 -4.81 9.54
N PRO A 125 -13.86 -5.54 8.62
CA PRO A 125 -13.16 -6.21 7.52
C PRO A 125 -12.32 -5.24 6.66
N PHE A 126 -12.89 -4.09 6.29
CA PHE A 126 -12.19 -3.11 5.46
C PHE A 126 -11.08 -2.40 6.21
N ASP A 127 -11.25 -2.11 7.51
CA ASP A 127 -10.17 -1.59 8.36
C ASP A 127 -9.02 -2.60 8.48
N ARG A 128 -9.32 -3.90 8.63
CA ARG A 128 -8.31 -4.97 8.67
C ARG A 128 -7.57 -5.14 7.35
N PHE A 129 -8.19 -4.80 6.22
CA PHE A 129 -7.56 -4.87 4.90
C PHE A 129 -6.80 -3.59 4.54
N LEU A 130 -7.48 -2.43 4.52
CA LEU A 130 -6.94 -1.15 4.09
C LEU A 130 -6.06 -0.48 5.14
N GLY A 131 -6.35 -0.66 6.43
CA GLY A 131 -5.61 -0.01 7.52
C GLY A 131 -4.13 -0.39 7.52
N PRO A 132 -3.76 -1.68 7.60
CA PRO A 132 -2.37 -2.10 7.52
C PRO A 132 -1.73 -1.79 6.16
N LEU A 133 -2.51 -1.86 5.08
CA LEU A 133 -2.00 -1.72 3.71
C LEU A 133 -1.73 -0.28 3.31
N LEU A 134 -2.52 0.70 3.77
CA LEU A 134 -2.49 2.07 3.27
C LEU A 134 -2.78 3.14 4.34
N GLY A 135 -3.14 2.72 5.55
CA GLY A 135 -3.59 3.59 6.62
C GLY A 135 -2.54 4.63 7.03
N ASP A 136 -3.01 5.80 7.43
CA ASP A 136 -2.17 6.79 8.08
C ASP A 136 -1.96 6.38 9.53
N SER A 137 -0.72 6.34 9.98
CA SER A 137 -0.40 6.18 11.40
C SER A 137 -0.46 7.58 12.03
N ASP A 138 -1.59 7.88 12.65
CA ASP A 138 -1.90 9.22 13.17
C ASP A 138 -1.03 9.67 14.36
N ASP A 139 0.00 8.92 14.73
CA ASP A 139 0.79 9.10 15.94
C ASP A 139 2.09 9.90 15.77
N GLY A 140 2.43 10.39 14.56
CA GLY A 140 3.66 11.19 14.35
C GLY A 140 4.96 10.46 14.75
N THR A 141 4.84 9.16 15.04
CA THR A 141 5.88 8.20 15.34
C THR A 141 5.47 6.91 14.65
N ASN A 142 5.99 6.70 13.44
CA ASN A 142 5.87 5.50 12.61
C ASN A 142 4.65 5.45 11.69
N GLY A 143 4.83 5.96 10.44
CA GLY A 143 4.10 5.53 9.24
C GLY A 143 3.67 4.06 9.28
N PRO A 144 2.55 3.65 8.63
CA PRO A 144 1.80 2.41 8.83
C PRO A 144 2.65 1.19 9.18
N ASN A 145 3.01 0.97 10.45
CA ASN A 145 3.77 -0.18 10.96
C ASN A 145 4.62 -0.91 9.88
N ARG A 146 5.48 -0.15 9.18
CA ARG A 146 5.80 -0.37 7.75
C ARG A 146 6.60 -1.62 7.43
N SER A 147 6.96 -2.40 8.43
CA SER A 147 7.98 -3.41 8.29
C SER A 147 7.68 -4.57 9.24
N CYS A 148 6.56 -5.25 9.03
CA CYS A 148 6.25 -6.46 9.79
C CYS A 148 7.27 -7.57 9.47
N GLY A 149 8.37 -7.61 10.22
CA GLY A 149 9.34 -8.71 10.20
C GLY A 149 10.62 -8.47 9.41
N LEU A 150 10.88 -7.28 8.87
CA LEU A 150 12.17 -6.92 8.26
C LEU A 150 12.94 -5.91 9.13
N PRO A 151 14.28 -5.99 9.21
CA PRO A 151 15.12 -5.06 9.97
C PRO A 151 15.23 -3.69 9.26
N LEU A 152 14.10 -2.98 9.13
CA LEU A 152 13.94 -1.78 8.29
C LEU A 152 13.96 -0.46 9.07
N GLU A 153 14.47 -0.43 10.31
CA GLU A 153 14.54 0.81 11.12
C GLU A 153 15.19 2.00 10.38
N LYS A 154 15.98 1.74 9.32
CA LYS A 154 16.66 2.75 8.49
C LYS A 154 15.90 3.17 7.22
N PHE A 155 14.78 2.53 6.87
CA PHE A 155 14.11 2.69 5.56
C PHE A 155 12.58 2.83 5.67
N ASN A 156 12.08 3.08 6.88
CA ASN A 156 10.65 3.12 7.21
C ASN A 156 9.87 4.21 6.46
N ASP A 157 10.50 5.16 5.76
CA ASP A 157 9.79 6.19 5.00
C ASP A 157 9.40 5.77 3.58
N ARG A 158 10.09 4.79 2.97
CA ARG A 158 9.94 4.44 1.53
C ARG A 158 9.47 3.02 1.24
N LEU A 159 9.73 2.07 2.12
CA LEU A 159 9.41 0.66 1.90
C LEU A 159 8.33 0.23 2.90
N THR A 160 7.28 -0.42 2.39
CA THR A 160 6.35 -1.18 3.23
C THR A 160 6.45 -2.66 2.90
N ALA A 161 6.44 -3.54 3.92
CA ALA A 161 6.54 -4.98 3.72
C ALA A 161 5.71 -5.80 4.72
N PHE A 162 5.16 -6.91 4.21
CA PHE A 162 4.36 -7.91 4.93
C PHE A 162 4.96 -9.30 4.73
N SER A 163 5.28 -9.96 5.84
CA SER A 163 5.70 -11.36 5.83
C SER A 163 4.60 -12.28 5.26
N PRO A 164 4.91 -13.54 4.89
CA PRO A 164 3.88 -14.48 4.43
C PRO A 164 2.71 -14.65 5.40
N ALA A 165 2.97 -14.59 6.72
CA ALA A 165 1.92 -14.61 7.74
C ALA A 165 1.06 -13.32 7.70
N GLY A 166 1.69 -12.16 7.51
CA GLY A 166 0.98 -10.89 7.33
C GLY A 166 0.13 -10.87 6.05
N VAL A 167 0.68 -11.37 4.94
CA VAL A 167 -0.05 -11.57 3.69
C VAL A 167 -1.26 -12.49 3.88
N THR A 168 -1.11 -13.59 4.63
CA THR A 168 -2.22 -14.50 4.96
C THR A 168 -3.34 -13.77 5.70
N ALA A 169 -3.00 -12.91 6.68
CA ALA A 169 -3.98 -12.10 7.40
C ALA A 169 -4.69 -11.09 6.48
N LEU A 170 -3.93 -10.42 5.59
CA LEU A 170 -4.50 -9.52 4.59
C LEU A 170 -5.42 -10.25 3.60
N ALA A 171 -5.03 -11.44 3.14
CA ALA A 171 -5.83 -12.25 2.21
C ALA A 171 -7.14 -12.71 2.85
N GLN A 172 -7.11 -13.06 4.14
CA GLN A 172 -8.33 -13.35 4.89
C GLN A 172 -9.24 -12.12 4.98
N ALA A 173 -8.71 -10.96 5.37
CA ALA A 173 -9.48 -9.72 5.42
C ALA A 173 -10.07 -9.35 4.04
N TRP A 174 -9.29 -9.51 2.98
CA TRP A 174 -9.75 -9.28 1.60
C TRP A 174 -10.93 -10.17 1.23
N ARG A 175 -10.89 -11.49 1.51
CA ARG A 175 -12.01 -12.40 1.20
C ARG A 175 -13.31 -12.01 1.91
N GLU A 176 -13.20 -11.50 3.13
CA GLU A 176 -14.35 -10.99 3.89
C GLU A 176 -14.95 -9.72 3.24
N CYS A 177 -14.12 -8.90 2.59
CA CYS A 177 -14.52 -7.67 1.89
C CYS A 177 -14.99 -7.91 0.45
N ALA A 178 -14.35 -8.82 -0.29
CA ALA A 178 -14.40 -8.90 -1.76
C ALA A 178 -15.82 -9.05 -2.31
N GLY A 179 -16.65 -9.87 -1.67
CA GLY A 179 -18.04 -10.09 -2.06
C GLY A 179 -19.01 -8.97 -1.65
N ARG A 180 -18.53 -7.99 -0.87
CA ARG A 180 -19.34 -6.92 -0.25
C ARG A 180 -18.92 -5.51 -0.69
N VAL A 181 -17.95 -5.38 -1.61
CA VAL A 181 -17.47 -4.08 -2.13
C VAL A 181 -18.63 -3.22 -2.66
N GLU A 182 -19.56 -3.83 -3.39
CA GLU A 182 -20.73 -3.13 -3.95
C GLU A 182 -21.69 -2.55 -2.91
N ASP A 183 -21.73 -3.11 -1.70
CA ASP A 183 -22.59 -2.61 -0.62
C ASP A 183 -22.12 -1.23 -0.11
N LEU A 184 -20.84 -0.88 -0.34
CA LEU A 184 -20.28 0.42 0.00
C LEU A 184 -20.58 1.50 -1.06
N ARG A 185 -21.14 1.13 -2.21
CA ARG A 185 -21.40 2.07 -3.31
C ARG A 185 -22.15 3.32 -2.88
N PRO A 186 -23.25 3.27 -2.09
CA PRO A 186 -23.95 4.48 -1.66
C PRO A 186 -23.07 5.41 -0.82
N ALA A 187 -22.34 4.85 0.16
CA ALA A 187 -21.53 5.63 1.09
C ALA A 187 -20.29 6.22 0.40
N ILE A 188 -19.58 5.45 -0.43
CA ILE A 188 -18.44 5.93 -1.22
C ILE A 188 -18.88 7.00 -2.24
N THR A 189 -20.05 6.84 -2.87
CA THR A 189 -20.56 7.84 -3.82
C THR A 189 -20.91 9.16 -3.12
N ALA A 190 -21.45 9.08 -1.91
CA ALA A 190 -21.70 10.26 -1.07
C ALA A 190 -20.38 10.95 -0.70
N GLU A 191 -19.38 10.19 -0.25
CA GLU A 191 -18.06 10.72 0.10
C GLU A 191 -17.34 11.36 -1.11
N LEU A 192 -17.38 10.71 -2.28
CA LEU A 192 -16.84 11.24 -3.53
C LEU A 192 -17.48 12.56 -3.98
N SER A 193 -18.71 12.85 -3.53
CA SER A 193 -19.40 14.10 -3.85
C SER A 193 -18.96 15.25 -2.94
N GLU A 194 -18.42 14.94 -1.76
CA GLU A 194 -17.97 15.88 -0.74
C GLU A 194 -16.44 16.12 -0.82
N TYR A 195 -15.67 15.16 -1.38
CA TYR A 195 -14.21 15.19 -1.46
C TYR A 195 -13.67 15.11 -2.90
N VAL A 196 -12.54 15.81 -3.15
CA VAL A 196 -11.85 15.99 -4.45
C VAL A 196 -10.89 14.79 -4.75
N PRO A 197 -10.10 14.77 -5.84
CA PRO A 197 -10.37 14.39 -7.23
C PRO A 197 -9.80 13.01 -7.65
N TRP A 198 -9.24 12.20 -6.74
CA TRP A 198 -8.37 11.05 -7.13
C TRP A 198 -9.13 9.96 -7.87
N PHE A 199 -10.41 9.82 -7.56
CA PHE A 199 -11.31 8.92 -8.28
C PHE A 199 -12.44 9.74 -8.89
N ARG A 200 -12.74 9.41 -10.14
CA ARG A 200 -13.88 10.00 -10.85
C ARG A 200 -15.21 9.45 -10.34
N ASP A 201 -15.22 8.19 -9.95
CA ASP A 201 -16.40 7.43 -9.57
C ASP A 201 -16.03 6.23 -8.68
N PHE A 202 -17.06 5.56 -8.17
CA PHE A 202 -16.92 4.33 -7.39
C PHE A 202 -16.17 3.23 -8.15
N THR A 203 -16.33 3.15 -9.48
CA THR A 203 -15.71 2.08 -10.28
C THR A 203 -14.19 2.17 -10.20
N GLY A 204 -13.61 3.36 -10.35
CA GLY A 204 -12.17 3.55 -10.20
C GLY A 204 -11.66 3.19 -8.80
N TRP A 205 -12.42 3.51 -7.75
CA TRP A 205 -12.08 3.14 -6.37
C TRP A 205 -12.12 1.60 -6.18
N ALA A 206 -13.18 0.97 -6.66
CA ALA A 206 -13.38 -0.47 -6.54
C ALA A 206 -12.35 -1.27 -7.37
N GLU A 207 -11.99 -0.81 -8.57
CA GLU A 207 -10.96 -1.43 -9.41
C GLU A 207 -9.60 -1.43 -8.71
N LEU A 208 -9.19 -0.31 -8.11
CA LEU A 208 -7.92 -0.23 -7.39
C LEU A 208 -7.92 -1.12 -6.14
N LEU A 209 -9.04 -1.17 -5.42
CA LEU A 209 -9.21 -2.06 -4.28
C LEU A 209 -9.10 -3.53 -4.70
N GLN A 210 -9.74 -3.91 -5.81
CA GLN A 210 -9.68 -5.26 -6.37
C GLN A 210 -8.28 -5.62 -6.85
N ASP A 211 -7.52 -4.67 -7.41
CA ASP A 211 -6.14 -4.91 -7.79
C ASP A 211 -5.27 -5.25 -6.57
N TRP A 212 -5.42 -4.51 -5.46
CA TRP A 212 -4.75 -4.86 -4.20
C TRP A 212 -5.15 -6.23 -3.69
N GLY A 213 -6.44 -6.56 -3.75
CA GLY A 213 -6.95 -7.88 -3.42
C GLY A 213 -6.27 -8.99 -4.23
N ALA A 214 -6.19 -8.82 -5.53
CA ALA A 214 -5.54 -9.78 -6.44
C ALA A 214 -4.04 -9.94 -6.14
N ILE A 215 -3.34 -8.85 -5.83
CA ILE A 215 -1.92 -8.89 -5.43
C ILE A 215 -1.73 -9.73 -4.16
N VAL A 216 -2.55 -9.47 -3.15
CA VAL A 216 -2.49 -10.18 -1.86
C VAL A 216 -2.84 -11.66 -2.01
N GLU A 217 -3.86 -12.00 -2.80
CA GLU A 217 -4.24 -13.39 -3.08
C GLU A 217 -3.13 -14.17 -3.81
N GLU A 218 -2.48 -13.57 -4.81
CA GLU A 218 -1.37 -14.22 -5.51
C GLU A 218 -0.15 -14.40 -4.59
N ALA A 219 0.14 -13.41 -3.74
CA ALA A 219 1.20 -13.48 -2.74
C ALA A 219 0.95 -14.66 -1.78
N GLU A 220 -0.27 -14.77 -1.25
CA GLU A 220 -0.69 -15.83 -0.34
C GLU A 220 -0.63 -17.20 -1.02
N ARG A 221 -1.13 -17.32 -2.25
CA ARG A 221 -1.11 -18.57 -3.04
C ARG A 221 0.31 -19.13 -3.21
N ARG A 222 1.32 -18.26 -3.26
CA ARG A 222 2.74 -18.63 -3.37
C ARG A 222 3.43 -18.80 -2.01
N SER A 223 2.75 -18.48 -0.91
CA SER A 223 3.35 -18.37 0.42
C SER A 223 4.52 -17.36 0.43
N TRP A 224 4.36 -16.27 -0.31
CA TRP A 224 5.34 -15.19 -0.45
C TRP A 224 4.94 -13.97 0.39
N GLY A 225 5.91 -13.10 0.64
CA GLY A 225 5.64 -11.79 1.22
C GLY A 225 5.22 -10.77 0.16
N LEU A 226 4.61 -9.69 0.61
CA LEU A 226 4.27 -8.51 -0.18
C LEU A 226 5.14 -7.35 0.28
N PHE A 227 5.61 -6.53 -0.66
CA PHE A 227 6.25 -5.27 -0.34
C PHE A 227 5.99 -4.24 -1.44
N TYR A 228 6.13 -2.96 -1.12
CA TYR A 228 6.05 -1.90 -2.11
C TYR A 228 6.91 -0.71 -1.74
N LEU A 229 7.45 -0.06 -2.77
CA LEU A 229 8.18 1.20 -2.67
C LEU A 229 7.26 2.37 -3.00
N ALA A 230 7.46 3.49 -2.31
CA ALA A 230 6.98 4.80 -2.74
C ALA A 230 8.19 5.64 -3.17
N ASP A 231 8.32 5.91 -4.48
CA ASP A 231 9.43 6.66 -5.09
C ASP A 231 8.96 7.64 -6.18
#